data_AF-A0A1P8BGP4-F1
#
_entry.id   AF-A0A1P8BGP4-F1
#
_cell.length_a   1.000
_cell.length_b   1.000
_cell.length_c   1.000
_cell.angle_alpha   90.00
_cell.angle_beta   90.00
_cell.angle_gamma   90.00
#
_symmetry.space_group_name_H-M   'P 1'
#
loop_
_entity.id
_entity.type
_entity.pdbx_description
1 polymer ?
#
loop_
_entity_poly.entity_id
_entity_poly.type
_entity_poly.pdbx_seq_one_letter_code
_entity_poly.pdbx_strand_id
1 'polypeptide(L)'
;MGKGDREDIRELFMDFVDRVLALQGDSPIKKVSINCVGVDSVRVDAWIRNVMLRGVSELVLLIVLDVQSIGKKFWVPPKCFESKKLVKLEIGYGVDIGWLDGSFFLLMLKTLVLRLVQLSADKFKILLHDLPALEELAMGYVTWSEDDAVVSDANTFSVDTPSLTYFSYSDLLLKTTL
;
A
#
# COMPACT_ATOMS: atom_id res chain seq x y z
N MET A 1 27.86 -5.15 -14.07
CA MET A 1 26.89 -6.20 -13.73
C MET A 1 25.94 -6.35 -14.92
N GLY A 2 25.98 -7.52 -15.56
CA GLY A 2 25.19 -7.80 -16.76
C GLY A 2 23.70 -7.90 -16.47
N LYS A 3 22.86 -7.93 -17.51
CA LYS A 3 21.42 -8.18 -17.34
C LYS A 3 21.17 -9.55 -16.69
N GLY A 4 21.94 -10.57 -17.07
CA GLY A 4 21.90 -11.91 -16.49
C GLY A 4 22.20 -11.92 -14.98
N ASP A 5 23.32 -11.33 -14.55
CA ASP A 5 23.67 -11.25 -13.12
C ASP A 5 22.55 -10.64 -12.26
N ARG A 6 21.81 -9.65 -12.80
CA ARG A 6 20.71 -9.01 -12.06
C ARG A 6 19.49 -9.92 -11.94
N GLU A 7 19.19 -10.70 -12.96
CA GLU A 7 18.10 -11.69 -12.93
C GLU A 7 18.44 -12.81 -11.94
N ASP A 8 19.68 -13.29 -11.93
CA ASP A 8 20.15 -14.32 -10.98
C ASP A 8 20.05 -13.84 -9.52
N ILE A 9 20.47 -12.60 -9.21
CA ILE A 9 20.34 -12.06 -7.85
C ILE A 9 18.87 -11.93 -7.44
N ARG A 10 17.98 -11.56 -8.35
CA ARG A 10 16.54 -11.45 -8.06
C ARG A 10 15.93 -12.81 -7.74
N GLU A 11 16.25 -13.85 -8.50
CA GLU A 11 15.81 -15.22 -8.19
C GLU A 11 16.35 -15.69 -6.83
N LEU A 12 17.64 -15.47 -6.55
CA LEU A 12 18.23 -15.82 -5.26
C LEU A 12 17.57 -15.10 -4.09
N PHE A 13 17.20 -13.83 -4.26
CA PHE A 13 16.44 -13.07 -3.28
C PHE A 13 15.04 -13.66 -3.06
N MET A 14 14.32 -13.97 -4.14
CA MET A 14 12.98 -14.55 -4.04
C MET A 14 13.00 -15.92 -3.36
N ASP A 15 13.95 -16.79 -3.74
CA ASP A 15 14.14 -18.09 -3.10
C ASP A 15 14.51 -17.95 -1.61
N PHE A 16 15.27 -16.91 -1.26
CA PHE A 16 15.58 -16.61 0.13
C PHE A 16 14.31 -16.25 0.92
N VAL A 17 13.45 -15.38 0.39
CA VAL A 17 12.19 -15.00 1.05
C VAL A 17 11.27 -16.23 1.20
N ASP A 18 11.13 -17.04 0.16
CA ASP A 18 10.33 -18.27 0.20
C ASP A 18 10.82 -19.22 1.29
N ARG A 19 12.13 -19.47 1.35
CA ARG A 19 12.73 -20.32 2.39
C ARG A 19 12.51 -19.76 3.78
N VAL A 20 12.67 -18.45 3.99
CA VAL A 20 12.45 -17.83 5.30
C VAL A 20 11.00 -18.00 5.74
N LEU A 21 10.03 -17.71 4.86
CA LEU A 21 8.61 -17.88 5.18
C LEU A 21 8.27 -19.34 5.48
N ALA A 22 8.81 -20.29 4.71
CA ALA A 22 8.61 -21.72 4.93
C ALA A 22 9.22 -22.20 6.26
N LEU A 23 10.46 -21.80 6.57
CA LEU A 23 11.16 -22.22 7.79
C LEU A 23 10.50 -21.70 9.06
N GLN A 24 9.87 -20.52 9.00
CA GLN A 24 9.13 -19.96 10.13
C GLN A 24 7.77 -20.65 10.36
N GLY A 25 7.29 -21.44 9.38
CA GLY A 25 5.98 -22.07 9.41
C GLY A 25 4.86 -21.05 9.67
N ASP A 26 3.92 -21.43 10.53
CA ASP A 26 2.75 -20.60 10.88
C ASP A 26 3.02 -19.67 12.08
N SER A 27 4.28 -19.49 12.48
CA SER A 27 4.64 -18.62 13.60
C SER A 27 4.08 -17.20 13.38
N PRO A 28 3.54 -16.50 14.37
CA PRO A 28 2.95 -15.18 14.15
C PRO A 28 4.01 -14.19 13.61
N ILE A 29 3.64 -13.38 12.62
CA ILE A 29 4.45 -12.26 12.14
C ILE A 29 3.72 -10.98 12.48
N LYS A 30 4.37 -10.10 13.25
CA LYS A 30 3.78 -8.81 13.65
C LYS A 30 3.92 -7.74 12.57
N LYS A 31 5.11 -7.64 11.96
CA LYS A 31 5.47 -6.55 11.04
C LYS A 31 6.15 -7.10 9.81
N VAL A 32 5.75 -6.59 8.64
CA VAL A 32 6.34 -6.93 7.36
C VAL A 32 6.53 -5.68 6.52
N SER A 33 7.68 -5.62 5.84
CA SER A 33 7.93 -4.65 4.79
C SER A 33 8.41 -5.38 3.55
N ILE A 34 7.66 -5.24 2.46
CA ILE A 34 8.02 -5.77 1.15
C ILE A 34 8.38 -4.56 0.30
N ASN A 35 9.68 -4.36 0.12
CA ASN A 35 10.23 -3.34 -0.77
C ASN A 35 11.03 -4.05 -1.86
N CYS A 36 10.45 -4.18 -3.04
CA CYS A 36 11.01 -5.01 -4.10
C CYS A 36 10.88 -4.33 -5.46
N VAL A 37 11.94 -4.45 -6.27
CA VAL A 37 12.01 -3.93 -7.63
C VAL A 37 12.44 -5.04 -8.56
N GLY A 38 11.66 -5.27 -9.60
CA GLY A 38 11.82 -6.44 -10.44
C GLY A 38 11.59 -7.70 -9.61
N VAL A 39 10.37 -8.02 -9.24
CA VAL A 39 10.08 -9.33 -8.63
C VAL A 39 8.88 -9.94 -9.31
N ASP A 40 8.83 -11.27 -9.31
CA ASP A 40 7.66 -11.98 -9.83
C ASP A 40 6.43 -11.65 -8.98
N SER A 41 5.39 -11.15 -9.64
CA SER A 41 4.12 -10.79 -9.00
C SER A 41 3.46 -11.97 -8.29
N VAL A 42 3.62 -13.20 -8.80
CA VAL A 42 2.99 -14.38 -8.20
C VAL A 42 3.64 -14.70 -6.86
N ARG A 43 4.98 -14.63 -6.76
CA ARG A 43 5.67 -14.78 -5.48
C ARG A 43 5.31 -13.68 -4.49
N VAL A 44 5.25 -12.43 -4.91
CA VAL A 44 4.86 -11.32 -4.01
C VAL A 44 3.43 -11.50 -3.48
N ASP A 45 2.48 -11.90 -4.33
CA ASP A 45 1.12 -12.22 -3.90
C ASP A 45 1.11 -13.35 -2.85
N ALA A 46 1.89 -14.42 -3.08
CA ALA A 46 2.02 -15.53 -2.14
C ALA A 46 2.62 -15.06 -0.80
N TRP A 47 3.62 -14.19 -0.80
CA TRP A 47 4.21 -13.63 0.42
C TRP A 47 3.20 -12.82 1.20
N ILE A 48 2.47 -11.92 0.54
CA ILE A 48 1.45 -11.10 1.18
C ILE A 48 0.38 -12.00 1.80
N ARG A 49 -0.16 -12.97 1.06
CA ARG A 49 -1.15 -13.92 1.62
C ARG A 49 -0.60 -14.68 2.83
N ASN A 50 0.64 -15.16 2.76
CA ASN A 50 1.28 -15.88 3.87
C ASN A 50 1.32 -15.01 5.15
N VAL A 51 1.81 -13.78 5.04
CA VAL A 51 1.97 -12.90 6.22
C VAL A 51 0.61 -12.39 6.74
N MET A 52 -0.37 -12.22 5.86
CA MET A 52 -1.74 -11.88 6.26
C MET A 52 -2.38 -13.00 7.08
N LEU A 53 -2.23 -14.26 6.66
CA LEU A 53 -2.73 -15.43 7.40
C LEU A 53 -2.10 -15.56 8.80
N ARG A 54 -0.86 -15.08 8.94
CA ARG A 54 -0.09 -15.09 10.19
C ARG A 54 -0.41 -13.90 11.10
N GLY A 55 -1.38 -13.07 10.72
CA GLY A 55 -1.96 -12.04 11.55
C GLY A 55 -1.10 -10.78 11.69
N VAL A 56 -0.47 -10.34 10.60
CA VAL A 56 0.32 -9.11 10.54
C VAL A 56 -0.48 -7.89 11.03
N SER A 57 0.16 -7.07 11.84
CA SER A 57 -0.41 -5.83 12.37
C SER A 57 0.15 -4.58 11.68
N GLU A 58 1.37 -4.65 11.14
CA GLU A 58 1.98 -3.57 10.36
C GLU A 58 2.47 -4.10 9.01
N LEU A 59 1.94 -3.55 7.93
CA LEU A 59 2.30 -3.93 6.56
C LEU A 59 2.78 -2.73 5.77
N VAL A 60 3.94 -2.87 5.13
CA VAL A 60 4.51 -1.89 4.22
C VAL A 60 4.72 -2.54 2.85
N LEU A 61 4.16 -1.95 1.79
CA LEU A 61 4.23 -2.47 0.42
C LEU A 61 4.77 -1.39 -0.53
N LEU A 62 5.98 -1.60 -1.05
CA LEU A 62 6.56 -0.81 -2.14
C LEU A 62 7.06 -1.78 -3.22
N ILE A 63 6.32 -1.94 -4.31
CA ILE A 63 6.52 -3.05 -5.23
C ILE A 63 6.57 -2.52 -6.66
N VAL A 64 7.72 -2.64 -7.33
CA VAL A 64 7.87 -2.39 -8.77
C VAL A 64 8.08 -3.72 -9.45
N LEU A 65 7.08 -4.16 -10.24
CA LEU A 65 7.17 -5.45 -10.94
C LEU A 65 8.19 -5.43 -12.07
N ASP A 66 8.27 -4.32 -12.80
CA ASP A 66 9.23 -4.14 -13.87
C ASP A 66 9.56 -2.65 -14.02
N VAL A 67 10.86 -2.33 -13.97
CA VAL A 67 11.35 -0.96 -14.16
C VAL A 67 11.19 -0.45 -15.60
N GLN A 68 11.04 -1.35 -16.58
CA GLN A 68 10.86 -0.99 -17.99
C GLN A 68 9.39 -0.87 -18.38
N SER A 69 8.49 -1.56 -17.68
CA SER A 69 7.05 -1.47 -17.94
C SER A 69 6.43 -0.32 -17.16
N ILE A 70 6.53 0.90 -17.71
CA ILE A 70 5.81 2.06 -17.18
C ILE A 70 4.32 1.73 -17.11
N GLY A 71 3.73 1.85 -15.93
CA GLY A 71 2.29 1.66 -15.68
C GLY A 71 1.87 0.27 -15.19
N LYS A 72 2.76 -0.75 -15.21
CA LYS A 72 2.43 -2.04 -14.57
C LYS A 72 2.51 -1.89 -13.05
N LYS A 73 1.34 -1.82 -12.42
CA LYS A 73 1.21 -1.79 -10.96
C LYS A 73 0.86 -3.18 -10.43
N PHE A 74 1.32 -3.46 -9.22
CA PHE A 74 0.97 -4.65 -8.48
C PHE A 74 -0.44 -4.50 -7.90
N TRP A 75 -1.35 -5.35 -8.34
CA TRP A 75 -2.69 -5.42 -7.80
C TRP A 75 -2.70 -6.28 -6.53
N VAL A 76 -2.98 -5.66 -5.39
CA VAL A 76 -3.15 -6.39 -4.13
C VAL A 76 -4.57 -6.97 -4.09
N PRO A 77 -4.76 -8.28 -3.84
CA PRO A 77 -6.10 -8.86 -3.72
C PRO A 77 -6.90 -8.21 -2.58
N PRO A 78 -8.18 -7.83 -2.79
CA PRO A 78 -9.00 -7.18 -1.75
C PRO A 78 -9.07 -7.98 -0.44
N LYS A 79 -9.04 -9.31 -0.53
CA LYS A 79 -9.05 -10.23 0.62
C LYS A 79 -7.89 -10.00 1.61
N CYS A 80 -6.78 -9.40 1.15
CA CYS A 80 -5.67 -9.02 2.02
C CYS A 80 -6.06 -7.87 2.98
N PHE A 81 -7.15 -7.15 2.71
CA PHE A 81 -7.63 -6.01 3.49
C PHE A 81 -8.88 -6.32 4.32
N GLU A 82 -9.15 -7.61 4.57
CA GLU A 82 -10.18 -8.08 5.52
C GLU A 82 -9.58 -8.39 6.90
N SER A 83 -8.37 -7.88 7.18
CA SER A 83 -7.62 -8.20 8.40
C SER A 83 -8.17 -7.48 9.63
N LYS A 84 -8.52 -8.27 10.65
CA LYS A 84 -8.89 -7.77 11.99
C LYS A 84 -7.69 -7.44 12.88
N LYS A 85 -6.46 -7.49 12.34
CA LYS A 85 -5.23 -7.23 13.10
C LYS A 85 -4.39 -6.09 12.52
N LEU A 86 -4.62 -5.71 11.27
CA LEU A 86 -3.83 -4.69 10.60
C LEU A 86 -4.15 -3.31 11.19
N VAL A 87 -3.18 -2.73 11.90
CA VAL A 87 -3.28 -1.41 12.53
C VAL A 87 -2.51 -0.34 11.76
N LYS A 88 -1.50 -0.73 10.97
CA LYS A 88 -0.74 0.17 10.12
C LYS A 88 -0.55 -0.39 8.73
N LEU A 89 -0.80 0.44 7.73
CA LEU A 89 -0.64 0.14 6.32
C LEU A 89 0.12 1.27 5.66
N GLU A 90 1.23 0.95 5.01
CA GLU A 90 1.94 1.85 4.12
C GLU A 90 1.94 1.28 2.71
N ILE A 91 1.41 2.03 1.76
CA ILE A 91 1.39 1.70 0.35
C ILE A 91 2.22 2.72 -0.41
N GLY A 92 3.17 2.19 -1.17
CA GLY A 92 4.15 2.94 -1.92
C GLY A 92 3.93 2.88 -3.43
N TYR A 93 4.93 3.40 -4.13
CA TYR A 93 5.06 3.33 -5.58
C TYR A 93 4.89 1.90 -6.12
N GLY A 94 4.32 1.82 -7.32
CA GLY A 94 4.13 0.59 -8.07
C GLY A 94 3.04 -0.34 -7.53
N VAL A 95 2.37 0.00 -6.43
CA VAL A 95 1.16 -0.69 -5.98
C VAL A 95 -0.09 -0.02 -6.54
N ASP A 96 -1.01 -0.82 -7.05
CA ASP A 96 -2.33 -0.34 -7.45
C ASP A 96 -3.25 -0.29 -6.23
N ILE A 97 -3.85 0.88 -5.99
CA ILE A 97 -4.85 1.11 -4.95
C ILE A 97 -6.27 1.17 -5.50
N GLY A 98 -6.47 0.68 -6.74
CA GLY A 98 -7.75 0.65 -7.41
C GLY A 98 -8.77 -0.28 -6.76
N TRP A 99 -8.35 -1.16 -5.85
CA TRP A 99 -9.21 -2.00 -5.00
C TRP A 99 -9.93 -1.23 -3.90
N LEU A 100 -9.67 0.08 -3.74
CA LEU A 100 -10.38 0.98 -2.82
C LEU A 100 -11.77 1.37 -3.33
N ASP A 101 -12.60 0.38 -3.66
CA ASP A 101 -13.98 0.55 -4.12
C ASP A 101 -15.03 0.31 -3.01
N GLY A 102 -14.57 0.21 -1.77
CA GLY A 102 -15.40 0.16 -0.56
C GLY A 102 -15.80 -1.24 -0.10
N SER A 103 -15.10 -2.26 -0.61
CA SER A 103 -15.33 -3.66 -0.27
C SER A 103 -14.43 -4.21 0.86
N PHE A 104 -13.65 -3.36 1.54
CA PHE A 104 -12.67 -3.79 2.53
C PHE A 104 -13.12 -3.53 3.98
N PHE A 105 -12.59 -4.35 4.90
CA PHE A 105 -12.94 -4.32 6.33
C PHE A 105 -11.70 -4.08 7.19
N LEU A 106 -11.05 -2.94 6.98
CA LEU A 106 -9.87 -2.51 7.75
C LEU A 106 -10.26 -1.73 9.01
N LEU A 107 -11.21 -2.27 9.78
CA LEU A 107 -11.80 -1.61 10.94
C LEU A 107 -10.81 -1.31 12.06
N MET A 108 -9.64 -1.95 12.07
CA MET A 108 -8.59 -1.77 13.08
C MET A 108 -7.46 -0.86 12.60
N LEU A 109 -7.50 -0.37 11.37
CA LEU A 109 -6.43 0.43 10.78
C LEU A 109 -6.43 1.83 11.39
N LYS A 110 -5.34 2.16 12.08
CA LYS A 110 -5.11 3.44 12.75
C LYS A 110 -4.17 4.34 11.99
N THR A 111 -3.20 3.77 11.29
CA THR A 111 -2.22 4.54 10.51
C THR A 111 -2.26 4.11 9.05
N LEU A 112 -2.55 5.05 8.16
CA LEU A 112 -2.46 4.87 6.73
C LEU A 112 -1.40 5.83 6.14
N VAL A 113 -0.46 5.26 5.41
CA VAL A 113 0.58 6.01 4.70
C VAL A 113 0.47 5.70 3.21
N LEU A 114 0.27 6.73 2.40
CA LEU A 114 0.22 6.64 0.94
C LEU A 114 1.39 7.43 0.37
N ARG A 115 2.32 6.76 -0.32
CA ARG A 115 3.53 7.37 -0.89
C ARG A 115 3.66 7.06 -2.36
N LEU A 116 3.79 8.09 -3.20
CA LEU A 116 4.02 7.93 -4.64
C LEU A 116 2.95 7.05 -5.32
N VAL A 117 1.70 7.18 -4.85
CA VAL A 117 0.55 6.43 -5.38
C VAL A 117 -0.26 7.30 -6.32
N GLN A 118 -1.00 6.66 -7.22
CA GLN A 118 -2.02 7.33 -8.02
C GLN A 118 -3.39 7.07 -7.40
N LEU A 119 -4.18 8.12 -7.23
CA LEU A 119 -5.48 8.07 -6.56
C LEU A 119 -6.51 8.88 -7.33
N SER A 120 -7.78 8.55 -7.18
CA SER A 120 -8.89 9.40 -7.62
C SER A 120 -9.63 9.96 -6.42
N ALA A 121 -10.26 11.13 -6.56
CA ALA A 121 -10.97 11.79 -5.46
C ALA A 121 -12.09 10.90 -4.92
N ASP A 122 -12.84 10.24 -5.81
CA ASP A 122 -13.92 9.33 -5.42
C ASP A 122 -13.42 8.13 -4.61
N LYS A 123 -12.32 7.50 -5.05
CA LYS A 123 -11.73 6.36 -4.33
C LYS A 123 -11.17 6.79 -2.97
N PHE A 124 -10.63 8.00 -2.88
CA PHE A 124 -10.15 8.54 -1.62
C PHE A 124 -11.27 8.79 -0.63
N LYS A 125 -12.42 9.32 -1.08
CA LYS A 125 -13.60 9.50 -0.22
C LYS A 125 -14.12 8.18 0.32
N ILE A 126 -14.24 7.18 -0.56
CA ILE A 126 -14.65 5.81 -0.18
C ILE A 126 -13.65 5.24 0.83
N LEU A 127 -12.36 5.39 0.57
CA LEU A 127 -11.29 4.94 1.47
C LEU A 127 -11.46 5.49 2.89
N LEU A 128 -11.70 6.79 3.06
CA LEU A 128 -11.80 7.41 4.37
C LEU A 128 -13.08 7.04 5.10
N HIS A 129 -14.18 6.84 4.37
CA HIS A 129 -15.44 6.39 4.94
C HIS A 129 -15.32 4.98 5.57
N ASP A 130 -14.52 4.10 4.95
CA ASP A 130 -14.40 2.70 5.37
C ASP A 130 -13.26 2.44 6.39
N LEU A 131 -12.65 3.51 6.90
CA LEU A 131 -11.59 3.46 7.91
C LEU A 131 -12.01 4.17 9.21
N PRO A 132 -12.99 3.62 9.96
CA PRO A 132 -13.57 4.30 11.12
C PRO A 132 -12.60 4.48 12.30
N ALA A 133 -11.50 3.71 12.36
CA ALA A 133 -10.51 3.79 13.42
C ALA A 133 -9.25 4.58 13.02
N LEU A 134 -9.24 5.24 11.86
CA LEU A 134 -8.06 5.92 11.35
C LEU A 134 -7.73 7.14 12.22
N GLU A 135 -6.53 7.11 12.82
CA GLU A 135 -5.99 8.15 13.70
C GLU A 135 -4.93 8.99 12.98
N GLU A 136 -4.19 8.40 12.05
CA GLU A 136 -3.09 9.02 11.33
C GLU A 136 -3.18 8.76 9.82
N LEU A 137 -3.17 9.83 9.03
CA LEU A 137 -3.11 9.78 7.57
C LEU A 137 -1.90 10.60 7.08
N ALA A 138 -0.99 9.93 6.38
CA ALA A 138 0.13 10.59 5.74
C ALA A 138 0.10 10.33 4.23
N MET A 139 0.07 11.39 3.44
CA MET A 139 0.07 11.35 1.98
C MET A 139 1.31 12.09 1.47
N GLY A 140 2.10 11.41 0.64
CA GLY A 140 3.31 11.97 0.04
C GLY A 140 3.36 11.68 -1.45
N TYR A 141 3.48 12.72 -2.27
CA TYR A 141 3.65 12.60 -3.71
C TYR A 141 2.50 11.82 -4.39
N VAL A 142 1.26 12.11 -3.99
CA VAL A 142 0.07 11.49 -4.58
C VAL A 142 -0.22 12.14 -5.93
N THR A 143 -0.38 11.34 -6.98
CA THR A 143 -0.85 11.82 -8.29
C THR A 143 -2.35 11.62 -8.39
N TRP A 144 -3.11 12.70 -8.51
CA TRP A 144 -4.56 12.66 -8.67
C TRP A 144 -4.92 12.47 -10.15
N SER A 145 -5.96 11.68 -10.44
CA SER A 145 -6.49 11.55 -11.81
C SER A 145 -7.05 12.88 -12.35
N GLU A 146 -6.86 13.15 -13.63
CA GLU A 146 -7.28 14.40 -14.29
C GLU A 146 -8.79 14.64 -14.22
N ASP A 147 -9.60 13.58 -14.15
CA ASP A 147 -11.05 13.67 -13.96
C ASP A 147 -11.42 14.42 -12.66
N ASP A 148 -10.51 14.43 -11.69
CA ASP A 148 -10.70 15.11 -10.40
C ASP A 148 -10.18 16.56 -10.41
N ALA A 149 -9.51 17.04 -11.46
CA ALA A 149 -8.98 18.42 -11.49
C ALA A 149 -10.11 19.47 -11.51
N VAL A 150 -11.30 19.11 -11.98
CA VAL A 150 -12.52 19.93 -11.89
C VAL A 150 -13.01 20.06 -10.43
N VAL A 151 -12.51 19.22 -9.54
CA VAL A 151 -12.87 19.10 -8.12
C VAL A 151 -11.87 19.85 -7.22
N SER A 152 -11.18 20.85 -7.77
CA SER A 152 -10.28 21.75 -7.05
C SER A 152 -11.00 22.73 -6.11
N ASP A 153 -12.32 22.64 -5.98
CA ASP A 153 -13.02 23.31 -4.89
C ASP A 153 -12.53 22.68 -3.58
N ALA A 154 -11.85 23.48 -2.76
CA ALA A 154 -11.32 23.10 -1.45
C ALA A 154 -12.39 22.49 -0.51
N ASN A 155 -13.67 22.64 -0.84
CA ASN A 155 -14.78 22.05 -0.12
C ASN A 155 -15.01 20.56 -0.43
N THR A 156 -14.37 19.98 -1.44
CA THR A 156 -14.79 18.65 -1.91
C THR A 156 -14.25 17.48 -1.09
N PHE A 157 -13.25 17.71 -0.25
CA PHE A 157 -12.74 16.70 0.69
C PHE A 157 -13.18 17.06 2.11
N SER A 158 -14.46 16.89 2.45
CA SER A 158 -14.81 16.76 3.86
C SER A 158 -14.32 15.38 4.31
N VAL A 159 -13.40 15.37 5.26
CA VAL A 159 -12.94 14.16 5.91
C VAL A 159 -13.81 13.98 7.15
N ASP A 160 -14.91 13.26 6.99
CA ASP A 160 -15.81 12.92 8.10
C ASP A 160 -15.24 11.72 8.89
N THR A 161 -13.95 11.76 9.20
CA THR A 161 -13.25 10.75 10.00
C THR A 161 -12.94 11.35 11.37
N PRO A 162 -13.88 11.31 12.34
CA PRO A 162 -13.75 12.01 13.62
C PRO A 162 -12.58 11.49 14.47
N SER A 163 -12.07 10.30 14.16
CA SER A 163 -10.90 9.71 14.81
C SER A 163 -9.56 10.25 14.31
N LEU A 164 -9.52 10.97 13.18
CA LEU A 164 -8.28 11.44 12.58
C LEU A 164 -7.68 12.56 13.42
N THR A 165 -6.53 12.30 14.02
CA THR A 165 -5.80 13.26 14.89
C THR A 165 -4.53 13.81 14.24
N TYR A 166 -4.00 13.11 13.24
CA TYR A 166 -2.83 13.51 12.49
C TYR A 166 -3.07 13.41 11.00
N PHE A 167 -2.81 14.52 10.30
CA PHE A 167 -2.83 14.58 8.85
C PHE A 167 -1.54 15.24 8.34
N SER A 168 -0.87 14.58 7.40
CA SER A 168 0.28 15.15 6.69
C SER A 168 0.10 14.98 5.19
N TYR A 169 0.27 16.07 4.46
CA TYR A 169 0.32 16.08 3.01
C TYR A 169 1.66 16.68 2.58
N SER A 170 2.39 15.96 1.73
CA SER A 170 3.65 16.42 1.14
C SER A 170 3.58 16.29 -0.36
N ASP A 171 3.70 17.41 -1.06
CA ASP A 171 3.78 17.47 -2.51
C ASP A 171 5.17 17.92 -2.94
N LEU A 172 5.53 17.71 -4.21
CA LEU A 172 6.69 18.39 -4.80
C LEU A 172 6.46 19.91 -4.89
N LEU A 173 5.21 20.38 -4.88
CA LEU A 173 4.88 21.78 -5.15
C LEU A 173 4.57 22.65 -3.93
N LEU A 174 4.09 22.10 -2.80
CA LEU A 174 3.65 22.92 -1.66
C LEU A 174 3.96 22.24 -0.33
N LYS A 175 4.98 22.76 0.38
CA LYS A 175 5.08 22.61 1.85
C LYS A 175 4.07 23.58 2.48
N THR A 176 2.87 23.12 2.77
CA THR A 176 1.96 23.85 3.67
C THR A 176 1.90 23.10 4.99
N THR A 177 2.65 23.60 5.97
CA THR A 177 2.50 23.21 7.38
C THR A 177 1.28 23.95 7.93
N LEU A 178 0.37 23.23 8.61
CA LEU A 178 -0.77 23.78 9.34
C LEU A 178 -0.37 24.83 10.39
#